data_AF-A0A6P1URI1-F1
#
_entry.id   AF-A0A6P1URI1-F1
#
_cell.length_a   1.000
_cell.length_b   1.000
_cell.length_c   1.000
_cell.angle_alpha   90.00
_cell.angle_beta   90.00
_cell.angle_gamma   90.00
#
_symmetry.space_group_name_H-M   'P 1'
#
loop_
_entity.id
_entity.type
_entity.pdbx_description
1 polymer ?
#
loop_
_entity_poly.entity_id
_entity_poly.type
_entity_poly.pdbx_seq_one_letter_code
_entity_poly.pdbx_strand_id
1 'polypeptide(L)'
;MTSRVYAYLRASTTQQDATRAKGQLDEFATANGMTISSYFTENESGASLQRPELFRLLDIAQKGDVLLVEQVDRLSRLSGEDWNKLRLLINEKGVRVVALDLPTSHQLIQSGDEFTSRMLEALNGMMLDMLAAIARKDYTDRKRRQAQGIVKAKSDGKYKGRPEDTQRNERIAKLLQAGMSYTDIMETVNCSRATVAKVSKNLKKN
;
A
#
# COMPACT_ATOMS: atom_id res chain seq x y z
N MET A 1 19.11 28.79 5.33
CA MET A 1 17.69 28.38 5.12
C MET A 1 17.35 27.35 6.18
N THR A 2 16.32 27.60 6.97
CA THR A 2 15.81 26.65 7.98
C THR A 2 15.11 25.50 7.26
N SER A 3 15.64 24.28 7.41
CA SER A 3 15.03 23.04 6.91
C SER A 3 13.68 22.81 7.59
N ARG A 4 12.63 22.52 6.81
CA ARG A 4 11.31 22.16 7.34
C ARG A 4 11.20 20.65 7.51
N VAL A 5 10.47 20.23 8.54
CA VAL A 5 10.21 18.82 8.82
C VAL A 5 8.74 18.52 8.53
N TYR A 6 8.48 17.61 7.60
CA TYR A 6 7.15 17.12 7.27
C TYR A 6 6.98 15.70 7.77
N ALA A 7 5.96 15.47 8.60
CA ALA A 7 5.64 14.15 9.11
C ALA A 7 4.66 13.44 8.17
N TYR A 8 4.99 12.22 7.77
CA TYR A 8 4.13 11.39 6.94
C TYR A 8 3.64 10.17 7.73
N LEU A 9 2.32 10.09 7.88
CA LEU A 9 1.59 9.12 8.67
C LEU A 9 0.75 8.26 7.72
N ARG A 10 0.92 6.93 7.76
CA ARG A 10 0.16 6.01 6.89
C ARG A 10 -0.44 4.83 7.65
N ALA A 11 -1.73 4.59 7.46
CA ALA A 11 -2.41 3.35 7.85
C ALA A 11 -2.71 2.45 6.65
N SER A 12 -2.80 1.14 6.84
CA SER A 12 -2.95 0.19 5.73
C SER A 12 -4.41 -0.06 5.32
N THR A 13 -5.37 0.40 6.12
CA THR A 13 -6.81 0.32 5.83
C THR A 13 -7.50 1.61 6.25
N THR A 14 -8.62 1.93 5.61
CA THR A 14 -9.47 3.10 5.91
C THR A 14 -10.05 3.09 7.32
N GLN A 15 -10.11 1.93 7.97
CA GLN A 15 -10.60 1.76 9.34
C GLN A 15 -9.50 1.89 10.39
N GLN A 16 -8.23 1.87 9.99
CA GLN A 16 -7.11 2.03 10.91
C GLN A 16 -6.82 3.51 11.14
N ASP A 17 -6.48 3.84 12.38
CA ASP A 17 -6.06 5.19 12.74
C ASP A 17 -4.61 5.44 12.31
N ALA A 18 -4.43 6.20 11.23
CA ALA A 18 -3.12 6.64 10.77
C ALA A 18 -2.43 7.62 11.73
N THR A 19 -3.19 8.28 12.62
CA THR A 19 -2.64 9.24 13.59
C THR A 19 -1.98 8.57 14.79
N ARG A 20 -2.07 7.24 14.93
CA ARG A 20 -1.46 6.49 16.04
C ARG A 20 0.03 6.78 16.26
N ALA A 21 0.76 7.05 15.17
CA ALA A 21 2.20 7.28 15.21
C ALA A 21 2.55 8.76 15.47
N LYS A 22 1.55 9.66 15.51
CA LYS A 22 1.77 11.10 15.68
C LYS A 22 2.55 11.40 16.97
N GLY A 23 2.13 10.83 18.10
CA GLY A 23 2.82 11.05 19.38
C GLY A 23 4.29 10.64 19.36
N GLN A 24 4.62 9.49 18.74
CA GLN A 24 6.00 9.04 18.61
C GLN A 24 6.84 9.96 17.71
N LEU A 25 6.26 10.47 16.62
CA LEU A 25 6.93 11.44 15.76
C LEU A 25 7.17 12.76 16.48
N ASP A 26 6.22 13.22 17.31
CA ASP A 26 6.31 14.46 18.07
C ASP A 26 7.38 14.36 19.16
N GLU A 27 7.42 13.24 19.89
CA GLU A 27 8.46 12.93 20.86
C GLU A 27 9.85 12.90 20.21
N PHE A 28 9.96 12.21 19.07
CA PHE A 28 11.22 12.11 18.33
C PHE A 28 11.67 13.47 17.78
N ALA A 29 10.75 14.26 17.23
CA ALA A 29 11.07 15.59 16.75
C ALA A 29 11.56 16.48 17.90
N THR A 30 10.82 16.49 19.02
CA THR A 30 11.15 17.30 20.20
C THR A 30 12.49 16.90 20.81
N ALA A 31 12.75 15.60 20.97
CA ALA A 31 14.00 15.07 21.50
C ALA A 31 15.23 15.49 20.66
N ASN A 32 15.00 15.90 19.41
CA ASN A 32 16.04 16.27 18.46
C ASN A 32 16.06 17.76 18.10
N GLY A 33 15.31 18.58 18.83
CA GLY A 33 15.20 20.01 18.53
C GLY A 33 14.57 20.29 17.15
N MET A 34 13.81 19.34 16.61
CA MET A 34 13.06 19.48 15.36
C MET A 34 11.63 19.95 15.67
N THR A 35 11.07 20.79 14.79
CA THR A 35 9.65 21.16 14.84
C THR A 35 8.97 20.66 13.58
N ILE A 36 7.97 19.81 13.74
CA ILE A 36 7.15 19.32 12.63
C ILE A 36 6.31 20.48 12.11
N SER A 37 6.51 20.83 10.85
CA SER A 37 5.82 21.94 10.18
C SER A 37 4.39 21.54 9.77
N SER A 38 4.23 20.33 9.23
CA SER A 38 2.93 19.79 8.82
C SER A 38 2.89 18.27 8.91
N TYR A 39 1.68 17.71 9.10
CA TYR A 39 1.42 16.28 9.05
C TYR A 39 0.63 15.95 7.78
N PHE A 40 1.03 14.87 7.11
CA PHE A 40 0.38 14.30 5.96
C PHE A 40 -0.11 12.90 6.32
N THR A 41 -1.42 12.74 6.37
CA THR A 41 -2.05 11.51 6.89
C THR A 41 -2.76 10.78 5.76
N GLU A 42 -2.40 9.52 5.55
CA GLU A 42 -2.90 8.73 4.44
C GLU A 42 -3.42 7.36 4.90
N ASN A 43 -4.61 6.98 4.42
CA ASN A 43 -5.24 5.69 4.70
C ASN A 43 -5.20 4.77 3.48
N GLU A 44 -4.02 4.63 2.90
CA GLU A 44 -3.80 3.84 1.68
C GLU A 44 -2.89 2.63 1.89
N SER A 45 -3.15 1.60 1.08
CA SER A 45 -2.31 0.42 1.07
C SER A 45 -0.88 0.79 0.67
N GLY A 46 0.08 0.40 1.50
CA GLY A 46 1.50 0.61 1.20
C GLY A 46 1.98 -0.11 -0.07
N ALA A 47 1.18 -1.02 -0.64
CA ALA A 47 1.49 -1.73 -1.88
C ALA A 47 1.22 -0.94 -3.17
N SER A 48 0.54 0.21 -3.09
CA SER A 48 0.25 1.07 -4.23
C SER A 48 1.06 2.37 -4.18
N LEU A 49 1.45 2.87 -5.34
CA LEU A 49 2.04 4.21 -5.51
C LEU A 49 0.96 5.31 -5.56
N GLN A 50 -0.33 4.96 -5.60
CA GLN A 50 -1.42 5.94 -5.51
C GLN A 50 -1.51 6.49 -4.09
N ARG A 51 -0.70 7.52 -3.82
CA ARG A 51 -0.49 8.09 -2.49
C ARG A 51 -0.61 9.62 -2.50
N PRO A 52 -1.85 10.15 -2.62
CA PRO A 52 -2.06 11.57 -2.89
C PRO A 52 -1.40 12.48 -1.85
N GLU A 53 -1.42 12.11 -0.57
CA GLU A 53 -0.86 12.95 0.50
C GLU A 53 0.67 12.91 0.52
N LEU A 54 1.27 11.76 0.17
CA LEU A 54 2.73 11.68 -0.02
C LEU A 54 3.19 12.56 -1.19
N PHE A 55 2.49 12.51 -2.33
CA PHE A 55 2.84 13.33 -3.49
C PHE A 55 2.61 14.82 -3.22
N ARG A 56 1.56 15.18 -2.48
CA ARG A 56 1.32 16.55 -2.03
C ARG A 56 2.42 17.07 -1.12
N LEU A 57 2.92 16.24 -0.20
CA LEU A 57 4.09 16.56 0.61
C LEU A 57 5.31 16.84 -0.27
N LEU A 58 5.62 15.94 -1.20
CA LEU A 58 6.77 16.05 -2.09
C LEU A 58 6.66 17.22 -3.07
N ASP A 59 5.44 17.67 -3.38
CA ASP A 59 5.21 18.85 -4.21
C ASP A 59 5.62 20.14 -3.49
N ILE A 60 5.22 20.29 -2.23
CA ILE A 60 5.54 21.48 -1.42
C ILE A 60 6.96 21.47 -0.83
N ALA A 61 7.59 20.28 -0.76
CA ALA A 61 8.90 20.13 -0.14
C ALA A 61 9.99 20.79 -0.99
N GLN A 62 10.94 21.42 -0.30
CA GLN A 62 12.10 22.07 -0.91
C GLN A 62 13.39 21.28 -0.61
N LYS A 63 14.44 21.58 -1.37
CA LYS A 63 15.75 20.96 -1.17
C LYS A 63 16.21 21.17 0.27
N GLY A 64 16.55 20.06 0.93
CA GLY A 64 17.03 20.05 2.30
C GLY A 64 15.93 19.93 3.36
N ASP A 65 14.66 19.92 2.99
CA ASP A 65 13.56 19.55 3.90
C ASP A 65 13.63 18.06 4.27
N VAL A 66 13.00 17.73 5.39
CA VAL A 66 12.99 16.39 5.98
C VAL A 66 11.61 15.76 5.84
N LEU A 67 11.57 14.57 5.25
CA LEU A 67 10.44 13.66 5.29
C LEU A 67 10.61 12.70 6.48
N LEU A 68 9.83 12.91 7.54
CA LEU A 68 9.84 12.13 8.77
C LEU A 68 8.76 11.04 8.73
N VAL A 69 9.14 9.79 8.94
CA VAL A 69 8.22 8.63 8.96
C VAL A 69 8.44 7.75 10.20
N GLU A 70 7.38 7.08 10.66
CA GLU A 70 7.44 6.14 11.81
C GLU A 70 8.38 4.96 11.50
N GLN A 71 8.22 4.37 10.33
CA GLN A 71 8.93 3.17 9.92
C GLN A 71 9.24 3.22 8.43
N VAL A 72 10.34 2.57 8.02
CA VAL A 72 10.73 2.43 6.62
C VAL A 72 9.62 1.83 5.75
N ASP A 73 8.86 0.88 6.31
CA ASP A 73 7.77 0.18 5.63
C ASP A 73 6.63 1.13 5.19
N ARG A 74 6.58 2.36 5.73
CA ARG A 74 5.61 3.39 5.33
C ARG A 74 5.88 3.87 3.91
N LEU A 75 7.14 3.84 3.47
CA LEU A 75 7.56 4.23 2.12
C LEU A 75 7.87 2.98 1.27
N SER A 76 8.62 2.02 1.82
CA SER A 76 9.27 0.93 1.06
C SER A 76 8.34 -0.19 0.59
N ARG A 77 7.07 -0.23 1.06
CA ARG A 77 6.16 -1.35 0.80
C ARG A 77 5.64 -1.47 -0.66
N LEU A 78 6.33 -0.86 -1.62
CA LEU A 78 5.99 -0.77 -3.04
C LEU A 78 6.56 -1.94 -3.87
N SER A 79 6.13 -2.01 -5.13
CA SER A 79 6.82 -2.83 -6.14
C SER A 79 8.21 -2.24 -6.41
N GLY A 80 9.15 -3.03 -6.96
CA GLY A 80 10.50 -2.53 -7.25
C GLY A 80 10.51 -1.35 -8.23
N GLU A 81 9.59 -1.34 -9.20
CA GLU A 81 9.45 -0.25 -10.16
C GLU A 81 8.89 1.02 -9.51
N ASP A 82 7.81 0.89 -8.73
CA ASP A 82 7.19 2.02 -8.04
C ASP A 82 8.12 2.63 -6.98
N TRP A 83 8.88 1.78 -6.28
CA TRP A 83 9.91 2.23 -5.36
C TRP A 83 10.98 3.06 -6.07
N ASN A 84 11.46 2.60 -7.23
CA ASN A 84 12.45 3.33 -8.00
C ASN A 84 11.93 4.71 -8.43
N LYS A 85 10.66 4.81 -8.86
CA LYS A 85 10.02 6.09 -9.18
C LYS A 85 9.98 7.02 -7.97
N LEU A 86 9.52 6.52 -6.83
CA LEU A 86 9.46 7.31 -5.59
C LEU A 86 10.86 7.78 -5.15
N ARG A 87 11.86 6.89 -5.21
CA ARG A 87 13.25 7.19 -4.89
C ARG A 87 13.79 8.32 -5.77
N LEU A 88 13.59 8.23 -7.08
CA LEU A 88 14.03 9.27 -8.02
C LEU A 88 13.41 10.61 -7.68
N LEU A 89 12.10 10.64 -7.42
CA LEU A 89 11.39 11.87 -7.06
C LEU A 89 11.93 12.51 -5.78
N ILE A 90 12.15 11.72 -4.73
CA ILE A 90 12.72 12.19 -3.46
C ILE A 90 14.13 12.75 -3.66
N ASN A 91 14.94 12.08 -4.48
CA ASN A 91 16.31 12.47 -4.77
C ASN A 91 16.38 13.75 -5.61
N GLU A 92 15.55 13.86 -6.66
CA GLU A 92 15.43 15.06 -7.50
C GLU A 92 14.99 16.29 -6.70
N LYS A 93 14.04 16.11 -5.78
CA LYS A 93 13.60 17.17 -4.85
C LYS A 93 14.66 17.50 -3.79
N GLY A 94 15.64 16.63 -3.57
CA GLY A 94 16.66 16.79 -2.52
C GLY A 94 16.08 16.71 -1.11
N VAL A 95 15.01 15.94 -0.93
CA VAL A 95 14.37 15.74 0.38
C VAL A 95 15.12 14.64 1.13
N ARG A 96 15.36 14.87 2.42
CA ARG A 96 16.04 13.91 3.30
C ARG A 96 15.00 13.01 3.94
N VAL A 97 15.18 11.70 3.87
CA VAL A 97 14.27 10.75 4.51
C VAL A 97 14.80 10.40 5.90
N VAL A 98 13.95 10.50 6.91
CA VAL A 98 14.25 10.12 8.29
C VAL A 98 13.17 9.19 8.80
N ALA A 99 13.59 8.03 9.32
CA ALA A 99 12.70 7.04 9.89
C ALA A 99 13.09 6.75 11.34
N LEU A 100 12.12 6.61 12.25
CA LEU A 100 12.39 6.36 13.67
C LEU A 100 13.03 4.98 13.91
N ASP A 101 12.75 4.01 13.04
CA ASP A 101 13.27 2.64 13.11
C ASP A 101 14.69 2.48 12.54
N LEU A 102 15.28 3.55 11.99
CA LEU A 102 16.67 3.57 11.51
C LEU A 102 17.55 4.45 12.42
N PRO A 103 18.57 3.88 13.08
CA PRO A 103 19.36 4.58 14.10
C PRO A 103 20.33 5.66 13.56
N THR A 104 20.28 6.06 12.28
CA THR A 104 21.37 6.81 11.63
C THR A 104 21.00 8.20 11.11
N SER A 105 19.90 8.81 11.56
CA SER A 105 19.45 10.10 11.02
C SER A 105 19.83 11.35 11.84
N HIS A 106 20.32 11.24 13.08
CA HIS A 106 20.56 12.42 13.95
C HIS A 106 21.83 13.20 13.65
N GLN A 107 22.85 12.57 13.07
CA GLN A 107 24.06 13.28 12.64
C GLN A 107 23.83 14.07 11.34
N LEU A 108 22.65 13.95 10.71
CA LEU A 108 22.38 14.55 9.41
C LEU A 108 22.01 16.05 9.45
N ILE A 109 21.90 16.65 10.63
CA ILE A 109 21.24 17.96 10.80
C ILE A 109 22.21 19.05 11.27
N GLN A 110 23.37 18.71 11.84
CA GLN A 110 24.37 19.73 12.22
C GLN A 110 25.15 20.18 11.00
N SER A 111 24.89 21.42 10.55
CA SER A 111 25.46 22.01 9.35
C SER A 111 26.59 22.99 9.69
N GLY A 112 27.64 22.97 8.88
CA GLY A 112 28.65 24.03 8.81
C GLY A 112 29.42 23.99 7.49
N ASP A 113 29.94 22.82 7.10
CA ASP A 113 30.87 22.72 5.97
C ASP A 113 30.31 21.96 4.73
N GLU A 114 30.87 22.30 3.57
CA GLU A 114 30.60 21.67 2.27
C GLU A 114 30.86 20.16 2.30
N PHE A 115 31.88 19.74 3.06
CA PHE A 115 32.20 18.33 3.29
C PHE A 115 31.06 17.59 4.00
N THR A 116 30.50 18.19 5.06
CA THR A 116 29.35 17.62 5.77
C THR A 116 28.19 17.47 4.80
N SER A 117 27.85 18.50 4.03
CA SER A 117 26.74 18.43 3.06
C SER A 117 26.89 17.31 2.03
N ARG A 118 28.10 17.09 1.49
CA ARG A 118 28.35 15.96 0.56
C ARG A 118 28.26 14.60 1.26
N MET A 119 28.72 14.50 2.50
CA MET A 119 28.57 13.30 3.32
C MET A 119 27.09 13.00 3.60
N LEU A 120 26.28 14.03 3.90
CA LEU A 120 24.84 13.90 4.10
C LEU A 120 24.11 13.39 2.85
N GLU A 121 24.46 13.92 1.68
CA GLU A 121 23.90 13.45 0.40
C GLU A 121 24.27 11.98 0.13
N ALA A 122 25.53 11.59 0.39
CA ALA A 122 25.97 10.20 0.26
C ALA A 122 25.21 9.25 1.21
N LEU A 123 25.03 9.64 2.47
CA LEU A 123 24.28 8.88 3.45
C LEU A 123 22.80 8.75 3.08
N ASN A 124 22.18 9.81 2.57
CA ASN A 124 20.80 9.76 2.08
C ASN A 124 20.67 8.80 0.88
N GLY A 125 21.61 8.86 -0.07
CA GLY A 125 21.67 7.93 -1.19
C GLY A 125 21.79 6.46 -0.74
N MET A 126 22.73 6.18 0.17
CA MET A 126 22.91 4.86 0.77
C MET A 126 21.67 4.39 1.52
N MET A 127 21.00 5.29 2.26
CA MET A 127 19.76 4.98 2.95
C MET A 127 18.69 4.58 1.94
N LEU A 128 18.48 5.37 0.88
CA LEU A 128 17.52 5.05 -0.18
C LEU A 128 17.80 3.71 -0.88
N ASP A 129 19.08 3.36 -1.08
CA ASP A 129 19.49 2.05 -1.59
C ASP A 129 19.20 0.91 -0.61
N MET A 130 19.46 1.12 0.68
CA MET A 130 19.10 0.16 1.73
C MET A 130 17.58 -0.03 1.80
N LEU A 131 16.81 1.05 1.73
CA LEU A 131 15.34 0.99 1.68
C LEU A 131 14.86 0.19 0.45
N ALA A 132 15.53 0.34 -0.70
CA ALA A 132 15.24 -0.44 -1.90
C ALA A 132 15.49 -1.94 -1.70
N ALA A 133 16.59 -2.30 -1.05
CA ALA A 133 16.92 -3.68 -0.75
C ALA A 133 15.90 -4.32 0.21
N ILE A 134 15.50 -3.58 1.26
CA ILE A 134 14.46 -4.01 2.21
C ILE A 134 13.12 -4.18 1.50
N ALA A 135 12.69 -3.18 0.70
CA ALA A 135 11.47 -3.24 -0.10
C ALA A 135 11.40 -4.52 -0.95
N ARG A 136 12.49 -4.81 -1.66
CA ARG A 136 12.60 -5.97 -2.55
C ARG A 136 12.54 -7.28 -1.77
N LYS A 137 13.26 -7.39 -0.65
CA LYS A 137 13.22 -8.56 0.22
C LYS A 137 11.80 -8.80 0.75
N ASP A 138 11.17 -7.78 1.31
CA ASP A 138 9.82 -7.87 1.87
C ASP A 138 8.76 -8.25 0.83
N TYR A 139 8.90 -7.76 -0.40
CA TYR A 139 8.04 -8.16 -1.51
C TYR A 139 8.20 -9.65 -1.83
N THR A 140 9.43 -10.14 -1.94
CA THR A 140 9.70 -11.55 -2.22
C THR A 140 9.24 -12.46 -1.08
N ASP A 141 9.45 -12.07 0.17
CA ASP A 141 9.02 -12.83 1.35
C ASP A 141 7.49 -12.88 1.47
N ARG A 142 6.79 -11.79 1.14
CA ARG A 142 5.32 -11.78 1.06
C ARG A 142 4.81 -12.75 -0.01
N LYS A 143 5.38 -12.70 -1.21
CA LYS A 143 5.01 -13.61 -2.32
C LYS A 143 5.25 -15.07 -1.96
N ARG A 144 6.39 -15.38 -1.32
CA ARG A 144 6.71 -16.73 -0.84
C ARG A 144 5.69 -17.22 0.19
N ARG A 145 5.38 -16.40 1.21
CA ARG A 145 4.39 -16.75 2.25
C ARG A 145 2.99 -16.93 1.68
N GLN A 146 2.58 -16.10 0.72
CA GLN A 146 1.31 -16.24 0.04
C GLN A 146 1.24 -17.56 -0.73
N ALA A 147 2.29 -17.92 -1.47
CA ALA A 147 2.36 -19.19 -2.19
C ALA A 147 2.27 -20.39 -1.23
N GLN A 148 3.00 -20.37 -0.11
CA GLN A 148 2.91 -21.40 0.92
C GLN A 148 1.51 -21.49 1.52
N GLY A 149 0.87 -20.35 1.81
CA GLY A 149 -0.51 -20.29 2.29
C GLY A 149 -1.51 -20.86 1.30
N ILE A 150 -1.34 -20.60 0.00
CA ILE A 150 -2.17 -21.18 -1.07
C ILE A 150 -1.98 -22.69 -1.14
N VAL A 151 -0.73 -23.19 -1.09
CA VAL A 151 -0.46 -24.63 -1.11
C VAL A 151 -1.12 -25.32 0.08
N LYS A 152 -0.98 -24.78 1.28
CA LYS A 152 -1.63 -25.31 2.49
C LYS A 152 -3.16 -25.24 2.41
N ALA A 153 -3.72 -24.12 1.96
CA ALA A 153 -5.18 -24.01 1.81
C ALA A 153 -5.74 -24.93 0.71
N LYS A 154 -4.94 -25.27 -0.32
CA LYS A 154 -5.27 -26.28 -1.32
C LYS A 154 -5.22 -27.69 -0.72
N SER A 155 -4.19 -28.05 0.05
CA SER A 155 -4.12 -29.35 0.73
C SER A 155 -5.24 -29.54 1.75
N ASP A 156 -5.62 -28.45 2.44
CA ASP A 156 -6.72 -28.44 3.43
C ASP A 156 -8.11 -28.38 2.75
N GLY A 157 -8.19 -28.41 1.42
CA GLY A 157 -9.45 -28.39 0.67
C GLY A 157 -10.30 -27.12 0.82
N LYS A 158 -9.71 -26.00 1.27
CA LYS A 158 -10.44 -24.74 1.53
C LYS A 158 -10.92 -24.06 0.25
N TYR A 159 -10.24 -24.27 -0.87
CA TYR A 159 -10.64 -23.72 -2.16
C TYR A 159 -11.79 -24.54 -2.78
N LYS A 160 -13.03 -24.20 -2.40
CA LYS A 160 -14.26 -24.83 -2.95
C LYS A 160 -14.84 -24.12 -4.19
N GLY A 161 -14.11 -23.15 -4.74
CA GLY A 161 -14.58 -22.31 -5.84
C GLY A 161 -15.56 -21.21 -5.38
N ARG A 162 -16.14 -20.48 -6.34
CA ARG A 162 -17.17 -19.47 -6.05
C ARG A 162 -18.42 -20.20 -5.54
N PRO A 163 -18.95 -19.86 -4.35
CA PRO A 163 -20.17 -20.46 -3.86
C PRO A 163 -21.31 -20.21 -4.84
N GLU A 164 -22.12 -21.24 -5.06
CA GLU A 164 -23.26 -21.16 -5.96
C GLU A 164 -24.38 -20.34 -5.31
N ASP A 165 -24.95 -19.43 -6.08
CA ASP A 165 -26.12 -18.65 -5.66
C ASP A 165 -27.38 -19.51 -5.83
N THR A 166 -27.75 -20.20 -4.75
CA THR A 166 -28.88 -21.13 -4.73
C THR A 166 -30.21 -20.43 -4.99
N GLN A 167 -30.42 -19.24 -4.40
CA GLN A 167 -31.66 -18.47 -4.58
C GLN A 167 -31.84 -18.04 -6.04
N ARG A 168 -30.79 -17.53 -6.67
CA ARG A 168 -30.84 -17.16 -8.09
C ARG A 168 -31.14 -18.38 -8.96
N ASN A 169 -30.49 -19.51 -8.69
CA ASN A 169 -30.71 -20.73 -9.45
C ASN A 169 -32.13 -21.30 -9.29
N GLU A 170 -32.70 -21.24 -8.09
CA GLU A 170 -34.09 -21.65 -7.84
C GLU A 170 -35.10 -20.76 -8.59
N ARG A 171 -34.87 -19.44 -8.62
CA ARG A 171 -35.70 -18.51 -9.41
C ARG A 171 -35.63 -18.84 -10.90
N ILE A 172 -34.44 -19.08 -11.44
CA ILE A 172 -34.24 -19.51 -12.83
C ILE A 172 -34.99 -20.82 -13.08
N ALA A 173 -34.90 -21.79 -12.17
CA ALA A 173 -35.55 -23.09 -12.32
C ALA A 173 -37.08 -22.99 -12.41
N LYS A 174 -37.70 -22.17 -11.55
CA LYS A 174 -39.15 -21.92 -11.58
C LYS A 174 -39.59 -21.27 -12.89
N LEU A 175 -38.84 -20.29 -13.39
CA LEU A 175 -39.16 -19.60 -14.65
C LEU A 175 -38.99 -20.53 -15.86
N LEU A 176 -37.99 -21.42 -15.85
CA LEU A 176 -37.82 -22.44 -16.88
C LEU A 176 -38.99 -23.44 -16.88
N GLN A 177 -39.46 -23.86 -15.71
CA GLN A 177 -40.64 -24.75 -15.59
C GLN A 177 -41.94 -24.07 -16.03
N ALA A 178 -42.04 -22.74 -15.84
CA ALA A 178 -43.14 -21.93 -16.34
C ALA A 178 -43.10 -21.68 -17.87
N GLY A 179 -42.12 -22.24 -18.59
CA GLY A 179 -42.02 -22.15 -20.05
C GLY A 179 -41.44 -20.83 -20.58
N MET A 180 -40.85 -19.99 -19.73
CA MET A 180 -40.29 -18.70 -20.13
C MET A 180 -39.02 -18.87 -20.99
N SER A 181 -38.81 -17.94 -21.94
CA SER A 181 -37.64 -18.00 -22.82
C SER A 181 -36.34 -17.65 -22.08
N TYR A 182 -35.19 -18.10 -22.61
CA TYR A 182 -33.90 -17.82 -21.99
C TYR A 182 -33.60 -16.32 -21.92
N THR A 183 -34.03 -15.55 -22.92
CA THR A 183 -33.81 -14.09 -22.98
C THR A 183 -34.57 -13.39 -21.86
N ASP A 184 -35.85 -13.71 -21.68
CA ASP A 184 -36.70 -13.08 -20.66
C ASP A 184 -36.22 -13.43 -19.23
N ILE A 185 -35.73 -14.66 -19.03
CA ILE A 185 -35.14 -15.09 -17.75
C ILE A 185 -33.85 -14.32 -17.44
N MET A 186 -33.01 -14.10 -18.45
CA MET A 186 -31.77 -13.34 -18.29
C MET A 186 -32.05 -11.90 -17.86
N GLU A 187 -33.06 -11.26 -18.46
CA GLU A 187 -33.47 -9.89 -18.12
C GLU A 187 -34.11 -9.82 -16.72
N THR A 188 -35.02 -10.74 -16.40
CA THR A 188 -35.76 -10.75 -15.13
C THR A 188 -34.88 -11.06 -13.92
N VAL A 189 -33.92 -11.98 -14.08
CA VAL A 189 -33.04 -12.45 -13.00
C VAL A 189 -31.67 -11.76 -13.05
N ASN A 190 -31.43 -10.91 -14.04
CA ASN A 190 -30.16 -10.23 -14.32
C ASN A 190 -28.97 -11.21 -14.28
N CYS A 191 -29.02 -12.23 -15.13
CA CYS A 191 -28.01 -13.28 -15.16
C CYS A 191 -27.55 -13.62 -16.59
N SER A 192 -26.38 -14.24 -16.71
CA SER A 192 -25.82 -14.61 -18.01
C SER A 192 -26.52 -15.84 -18.60
N ARG A 193 -26.57 -15.93 -19.94
CA ARG A 193 -27.08 -17.11 -20.66
C ARG A 193 -26.44 -18.42 -20.19
N ALA A 194 -25.14 -18.38 -19.88
CA ALA A 194 -24.40 -19.53 -19.36
C ALA A 194 -24.95 -20.03 -18.00
N THR A 195 -25.41 -19.10 -17.15
CA THR A 195 -26.04 -19.44 -15.86
C THR A 195 -27.38 -20.13 -16.09
N VAL A 196 -28.23 -19.59 -16.97
CA VAL A 196 -29.54 -20.18 -17.31
C VAL A 196 -29.36 -21.58 -17.92
N ALA A 197 -28.43 -21.73 -18.88
CA ALA A 197 -28.12 -23.01 -19.50
C ALA A 197 -27.60 -24.05 -18.49
N LYS A 198 -26.75 -23.64 -17.54
CA LYS A 198 -26.27 -24.51 -16.46
C LYS A 198 -27.43 -25.04 -15.61
N VAL A 199 -28.34 -24.17 -15.19
CA VAL A 199 -29.52 -24.54 -14.39
C VAL A 199 -30.47 -25.45 -15.18
N SER A 200 -30.74 -25.13 -16.44
CA SER A 200 -31.57 -25.97 -17.33
C SER A 200 -30.99 -27.37 -17.52
N LYS A 201 -29.66 -27.49 -17.67
CA LYS A 201 -28.99 -28.79 -17.78
C LYS A 201 -29.09 -29.61 -16.49
N ASN A 202 -29.01 -28.94 -15.33
CA ASN A 202 -29.17 -29.60 -14.03
C ASN A 202 -30.61 -30.05 -13.79
N LEU A 203 -31.61 -29.28 -14.23
CA LEU A 203 -33.02 -29.65 -14.16
C LEU A 203 -33.37 -30.89 -15.00
N LYS A 204 -32.71 -31.10 -16.15
CA LYS A 204 -32.92 -32.29 -17.00
C LYS A 204 -32.22 -33.56 -16.49
N LYS A 205 -31.30 -33.42 -15.53
CA LYS A 205 -30.53 -34.52 -14.94
C LYS A 205 -31.18 -35.11 -13.69
N ASN A 206 -32.09 -34.36 -13.07
CA ASN A 206 -32.98 -34.82 -12.00
C ASN A 206 -34.32 -35.23 -12.61
#